data_AF-A0A6J8EMQ8-F1
#
_entry.id   AF-A0A6J8EMQ8-F1
#
_cell.length_a   1.000
_cell.length_b   1.000
_cell.length_c   1.000
_cell.angle_alpha   90.00
_cell.angle_beta   90.00
_cell.angle_gamma   90.00
#
_symmetry.space_group_name_H-M   'P 1'
#
loop_
_entity.id
_entity.type
_entity.pdbx_description
1 polymer ?
#
loop_
_entity_poly.entity_id
_entity_poly.type
_entity_poly.pdbx_seq_one_letter_code
_entity_poly.pdbx_strand_id
1 'polypeptide(L)'
;MQQSSWGQRRPMQWVPLELQISNMRMKNLNIITKEDIRNVNKLNDDLALNEHQLEDFLIVQHSLGKLMYYSLPGLDNFVIIHPPALVNILRSFVTDKIFFPADKSLKSILKNLTKTGKICKADLLKLWQQDHLHQYMPDDNIKEFVVQLLIHLDILIIPKSKQRTIVNHVYLVPCMIKDIRPADFVSLDGRQKKNTICMRYFLDRNSIPTALAYKVIGATINAWPLKDERKHPCLYHKAALLNVSEDIELRIWIEDNRVIVYMTHEKSLLSISPDVAASVQNV
;
A
#
# COMPACT_ATOMS: atom_id res chain seq x y z
N MET A 1 -13.26 1.54 -29.25
CA MET A 1 -12.52 0.88 -28.15
C MET A 1 -12.12 -0.52 -28.63
N GLN A 2 -10.88 -0.71 -29.09
CA GLN A 2 -10.37 -2.05 -29.41
C GLN A 2 -10.10 -2.79 -28.09
N GLN A 3 -10.85 -3.85 -27.83
CA GLN A 3 -10.48 -4.82 -26.79
C GLN A 3 -9.23 -5.56 -27.28
N SER A 4 -8.07 -5.31 -26.67
CA SER A 4 -6.73 -5.78 -27.06
C SER A 4 -6.53 -7.30 -27.01
N SER A 5 -7.53 -8.08 -26.61
CA SER A 5 -7.46 -9.52 -26.41
C SER A 5 -8.14 -10.36 -27.50
N TRP A 6 -8.86 -9.74 -28.45
CA TRP A 6 -9.49 -10.47 -29.56
C TRP A 6 -8.43 -11.11 -30.47
N GLY A 7 -8.53 -12.42 -30.69
CA GLY A 7 -7.59 -13.18 -31.53
C GLY A 7 -6.41 -13.81 -30.78
N GLN A 8 -6.25 -13.58 -29.48
CA GLN A 8 -5.25 -14.32 -28.69
C GLN A 8 -5.68 -15.79 -28.53
N ARG A 9 -4.82 -16.71 -28.97
CA ARG A 9 -5.01 -18.15 -28.75
C ARG A 9 -4.87 -18.44 -27.26
N ARG A 10 -5.90 -19.05 -26.65
CA ARG A 10 -5.89 -19.52 -25.27
C ARG A 10 -6.02 -21.03 -25.24
N PRO A 11 -5.41 -21.72 -24.26
CA PRO A 11 -5.66 -23.14 -24.06
C PRO A 11 -7.15 -23.40 -23.87
N MET A 12 -7.69 -24.37 -24.61
CA MET A 12 -9.12 -24.72 -24.54
C MET A 12 -9.54 -25.13 -23.11
N GLN A 13 -8.62 -25.77 -22.38
CA GLN A 13 -8.79 -26.19 -20.99
C GLN A 13 -9.07 -25.03 -20.02
N TRP A 14 -8.75 -23.78 -20.39
CA TRP A 14 -9.02 -22.62 -19.54
C TRP A 14 -10.49 -22.20 -19.57
N VAL A 15 -11.21 -22.48 -20.65
CA VAL A 15 -12.58 -21.99 -20.85
C VAL A 15 -13.55 -22.55 -19.80
N PRO A 16 -13.56 -23.86 -19.49
CA PRO A 16 -14.43 -24.40 -18.44
C PRO A 16 -14.18 -23.75 -17.07
N LEU A 17 -12.91 -23.58 -16.70
CA LEU A 17 -12.54 -22.97 -15.43
C LEU A 17 -12.90 -21.47 -15.37
N GLU A 18 -12.72 -20.72 -16.46
CA GLU A 18 -13.19 -19.32 -16.55
C GLU A 18 -14.71 -19.23 -16.34
N LEU A 19 -15.49 -20.13 -16.94
CA LEU A 19 -16.96 -20.18 -16.79
C LEU A 19 -17.36 -20.51 -15.35
N GLN A 20 -16.69 -21.47 -14.72
CA GLN A 20 -16.97 -21.84 -13.32
C GLN A 20 -16.64 -20.69 -12.36
N ILE A 21 -15.52 -19.99 -12.55
CA ILE A 21 -15.18 -18.79 -11.78
C ILE A 21 -16.24 -17.69 -12.01
N SER A 22 -16.74 -17.54 -13.23
CA SER A 22 -17.84 -16.61 -13.52
C SER A 22 -19.12 -16.99 -12.76
N ASN A 23 -19.45 -18.28 -12.70
CA ASN A 23 -20.59 -18.78 -11.92
C ASN A 23 -20.42 -18.52 -10.41
N MET A 24 -19.22 -18.65 -9.87
CA MET A 24 -18.93 -18.30 -8.47
C MET A 24 -19.18 -16.82 -8.19
N ARG A 25 -18.76 -15.93 -9.11
CA ARG A 25 -19.04 -14.48 -8.99
C ARG A 25 -20.53 -14.19 -9.00
N MET A 26 -21.30 -14.86 -9.85
CA MET A 26 -22.77 -14.72 -9.89
C MET A 26 -23.44 -15.18 -8.60
N LYS A 27 -22.80 -16.09 -7.84
CA LYS A 27 -23.21 -16.50 -6.50
C LYS A 27 -22.71 -15.56 -5.39
N ASN A 28 -22.26 -14.35 -5.74
CA ASN A 28 -21.70 -13.34 -4.84
C ASN A 28 -20.43 -13.77 -4.08
N LEU A 29 -19.69 -14.76 -4.60
CA LEU A 29 -18.36 -15.08 -4.06
C LEU A 29 -17.33 -14.08 -4.61
N ASN A 30 -16.57 -13.48 -3.71
CA ASN A 30 -15.62 -12.41 -4.02
C ASN A 30 -14.17 -12.86 -3.89
N ILE A 31 -13.87 -13.56 -2.80
CA ILE A 31 -12.56 -14.10 -2.45
C ILE A 31 -12.79 -15.58 -2.12
N ILE A 32 -11.98 -16.45 -2.72
CA ILE A 32 -12.05 -17.90 -2.52
C ILE A 32 -10.66 -18.44 -2.22
N THR A 33 -10.58 -19.64 -1.68
CA THR A 33 -9.29 -20.31 -1.47
C THR A 33 -8.78 -20.91 -2.78
N LYS A 34 -7.46 -21.13 -2.87
CA LYS A 34 -6.85 -21.89 -3.96
C LYS A 34 -7.40 -23.33 -4.00
N GLU A 35 -7.75 -23.89 -2.85
CA GLU A 35 -8.36 -25.21 -2.76
C GLU A 35 -9.76 -25.25 -3.40
N ASP A 36 -10.57 -24.19 -3.24
CA ASP A 36 -11.86 -24.08 -3.93
C ASP A 36 -11.69 -24.12 -5.45
N ILE A 37 -10.65 -23.44 -5.96
CA ILE A 37 -10.32 -23.47 -7.39
C ILE A 37 -9.87 -24.86 -7.81
N ARG A 38 -9.02 -25.54 -7.03
CA ARG A 38 -8.61 -26.93 -7.32
C ARG A 38 -9.81 -27.85 -7.38
N ASN A 39 -10.72 -27.74 -6.43
CA ASN A 39 -11.93 -28.57 -6.37
C ASN A 39 -12.81 -28.38 -7.59
N VAL A 40 -12.96 -27.14 -8.05
CA VAL A 40 -13.75 -26.83 -9.23
C VAL A 40 -13.04 -27.19 -10.53
N ASN A 41 -11.72 -27.05 -10.59
CA ASN A 41 -10.90 -27.51 -11.71
C ASN A 41 -10.98 -29.04 -11.89
N LYS A 42 -11.02 -29.81 -10.80
CA LYS A 42 -11.20 -31.28 -10.83
C LYS A 42 -12.53 -31.70 -11.46
N LEU A 43 -13.56 -30.84 -11.45
CA LEU A 43 -14.86 -31.13 -12.08
C LEU A 43 -14.82 -31.06 -13.61
N ASN A 44 -13.71 -30.63 -14.21
CA ASN A 44 -13.57 -30.51 -15.66
C ASN A 44 -13.01 -31.79 -16.32
N ASP A 45 -12.86 -32.89 -15.56
CA ASP A 45 -12.38 -34.20 -16.01
C ASP A 45 -11.17 -34.09 -16.95
N ASP A 46 -11.30 -34.47 -18.23
CA ASP A 46 -10.23 -34.46 -19.23
C ASP A 46 -9.65 -33.06 -19.54
N LEU A 47 -10.39 -32.00 -19.17
CA LEU A 47 -9.96 -30.61 -19.33
C LEU A 47 -9.41 -30.01 -18.02
N ALA A 48 -9.30 -30.80 -16.94
CA ALA A 48 -8.72 -30.34 -15.69
C ALA A 48 -7.24 -29.98 -15.87
N LEU A 49 -6.86 -28.82 -15.35
CA LEU A 49 -5.48 -28.36 -15.33
C LEU A 49 -4.70 -29.10 -14.24
N ASN A 50 -3.46 -29.50 -14.52
CA ASN A 50 -2.56 -29.91 -13.44
C ASN A 50 -2.14 -28.69 -12.58
N GLU A 51 -1.49 -28.90 -11.44
CA GLU A 51 -1.13 -27.80 -10.52
C GLU A 51 -0.28 -26.69 -11.17
N HIS A 52 0.66 -27.04 -12.05
CA HIS A 52 1.48 -26.04 -12.76
C HIS A 52 0.64 -25.24 -13.75
N GLN A 53 -0.19 -25.91 -14.53
CA GLN A 53 -1.09 -25.26 -15.48
C GLN A 53 -2.14 -24.39 -14.79
N LEU A 54 -2.59 -24.80 -13.59
CA LEU A 54 -3.49 -24.02 -12.77
C LEU A 54 -2.81 -22.75 -12.25
N GLU A 55 -1.56 -22.86 -11.81
CA GLU A 55 -0.74 -21.70 -11.43
C GLU A 55 -0.57 -20.72 -12.60
N ASP A 56 -0.19 -21.22 -13.78
CA ASP A 56 -0.03 -20.43 -15.00
C ASP A 56 -1.34 -19.73 -15.37
N PHE A 57 -2.47 -20.45 -15.26
CA PHE A 57 -3.79 -19.88 -15.45
C PHE A 57 -4.03 -18.70 -14.51
N LEU A 58 -3.82 -18.87 -13.20
CA LEU A 58 -4.05 -17.81 -12.22
C LEU A 58 -3.16 -16.58 -12.46
N ILE A 59 -1.88 -16.78 -12.76
CA ILE A 59 -0.92 -15.70 -13.07
C ILE A 59 -1.37 -14.94 -14.32
N VAL A 60 -1.78 -15.64 -15.38
CA VAL A 60 -2.22 -15.01 -16.62
C VAL A 60 -3.53 -14.25 -16.39
N GLN A 61 -4.51 -14.83 -15.71
CA GLN A 61 -5.76 -14.14 -15.39
C GLN A 61 -5.55 -12.92 -14.47
N HIS A 62 -4.57 -12.98 -13.57
CA HIS A 62 -4.13 -11.83 -12.76
C HIS A 62 -3.57 -10.71 -13.62
N SER A 63 -2.65 -11.03 -14.55
CA SER A 63 -2.07 -10.02 -15.46
C SER A 63 -3.11 -9.36 -16.37
N LEU A 64 -4.19 -10.09 -16.70
CA LEU A 64 -5.34 -9.57 -17.46
C LEU A 64 -6.31 -8.73 -16.60
N GLY A 65 -6.09 -8.65 -15.28
CA GLY A 65 -6.99 -7.96 -14.34
C GLY A 65 -8.35 -8.63 -14.17
N LYS A 66 -8.52 -9.88 -14.63
CA LYS A 66 -9.78 -10.63 -14.51
C LYS A 66 -10.00 -11.13 -13.08
N LEU A 67 -8.92 -11.48 -12.37
CA LEU A 67 -8.89 -11.86 -10.96
C LEU A 67 -7.61 -11.29 -10.33
N MET A 68 -7.42 -11.47 -9.02
CA MET A 68 -6.11 -11.20 -8.39
C MET A 68 -5.60 -12.45 -7.67
N TYR A 69 -4.38 -12.84 -8.02
CA TYR A 69 -3.64 -13.92 -7.40
C TYR A 69 -2.18 -13.50 -7.21
N TYR A 70 -1.59 -13.84 -6.07
CA TYR A 70 -0.19 -13.54 -5.76
C TYR A 70 0.50 -14.84 -5.35
N SER A 71 1.44 -15.30 -6.17
CA SER A 71 2.29 -16.47 -5.87
C SER A 71 3.40 -16.09 -4.88
N LEU A 72 2.99 -15.62 -3.70
CA LEU A 72 3.86 -15.16 -2.63
C LEU A 72 3.47 -15.88 -1.33
N PRO A 73 4.44 -16.29 -0.50
CA PRO A 73 4.14 -16.96 0.77
C PRO A 73 3.17 -16.13 1.63
N GLY A 74 2.04 -16.74 2.00
CA GLY A 74 1.01 -16.12 2.84
C GLY A 74 -0.10 -15.40 2.06
N LEU A 75 0.07 -15.20 0.75
CA LEU A 75 -0.97 -14.67 -0.15
C LEU A 75 -1.43 -15.71 -1.20
N ASP A 76 -0.66 -16.77 -1.38
CA ASP A 76 -0.85 -17.83 -2.37
C ASP A 76 -2.05 -18.77 -2.08
N ASN A 77 -2.61 -18.68 -0.88
CA ASN A 77 -3.76 -19.50 -0.47
C ASN A 77 -5.12 -18.95 -0.92
N PHE A 78 -5.19 -17.68 -1.32
CA PHE A 78 -6.45 -17.02 -1.68
C PHE A 78 -6.39 -16.39 -3.07
N VAL A 79 -7.56 -16.33 -3.70
CA VAL A 79 -7.77 -15.71 -5.01
C VAL A 79 -8.95 -14.76 -4.93
N ILE A 80 -8.71 -13.50 -5.30
CA ILE A 80 -9.78 -12.51 -5.44
C ILE A 80 -10.37 -12.69 -6.82
N ILE A 81 -11.47 -13.43 -6.90
CA ILE A 81 -12.18 -13.66 -8.16
C ILE A 81 -13.01 -12.46 -8.58
N HIS A 82 -13.37 -11.55 -7.68
CA HIS A 82 -14.08 -10.31 -8.02
C HIS A 82 -13.25 -9.07 -7.63
N PRO A 83 -12.34 -8.58 -8.49
CA PRO A 83 -11.49 -7.42 -8.19
C PRO A 83 -12.22 -6.17 -7.64
N PRO A 84 -13.45 -5.82 -8.06
CA PRO A 84 -14.19 -4.70 -7.48
C PRO A 84 -14.47 -4.85 -5.97
N ALA A 85 -14.47 -6.06 -5.42
CA ALA A 85 -14.60 -6.28 -3.98
C ALA A 85 -13.47 -5.60 -3.21
N LEU A 86 -12.22 -5.67 -3.70
CA LEU A 86 -11.07 -5.01 -3.07
C LEU A 86 -11.24 -3.48 -3.07
N VAL A 87 -11.85 -2.91 -4.12
CA VAL A 87 -12.13 -1.47 -4.17
C VAL A 87 -13.12 -1.07 -3.08
N ASN A 88 -14.15 -1.88 -2.84
CA ASN A 88 -15.13 -1.61 -1.78
C ASN A 88 -14.51 -1.77 -0.39
N ILE A 89 -13.62 -2.74 -0.19
CA ILE A 89 -12.83 -2.89 1.03
C ILE A 89 -11.94 -1.65 1.24
N LEU A 90 -11.23 -1.19 0.22
CA LEU A 90 -10.39 0.01 0.31
C LEU A 90 -11.18 1.25 0.68
N ARG A 91 -12.37 1.43 0.09
CA ARG A 91 -13.28 2.54 0.39
C ARG A 91 -13.77 2.55 1.83
N SER A 92 -13.63 1.47 2.60
CA SER A 92 -14.05 1.45 4.01
C SER A 92 -13.16 2.31 4.91
N PHE A 93 -11.90 2.53 4.52
CA PHE A 93 -10.93 3.28 5.33
C PHE A 93 -10.12 4.31 4.54
N VAL A 94 -9.91 4.10 3.24
CA VAL A 94 -9.36 5.09 2.31
C VAL A 94 -10.51 5.85 1.66
N THR A 95 -11.02 6.88 2.35
CA THR A 95 -12.23 7.56 1.92
C THR A 95 -12.28 9.03 2.32
N ASP A 96 -13.07 9.80 1.59
CA ASP A 96 -13.29 11.21 1.91
C ASP A 96 -14.26 11.40 3.06
N LYS A 97 -14.13 12.55 3.75
CA LYS A 97 -14.95 12.92 4.92
C LYS A 97 -16.45 12.88 4.64
N ILE A 98 -16.85 13.09 3.38
CA ILE A 98 -18.25 13.06 2.92
C ILE A 98 -18.84 11.64 2.94
N PHE A 99 -17.99 10.61 2.87
CA PHE A 99 -18.39 9.20 2.87
C PHE A 99 -18.15 8.53 4.23
N PHE A 100 -17.90 9.32 5.28
CA PHE A 100 -17.73 8.75 6.61
C PHE A 100 -19.06 8.14 7.08
N PRO A 101 -19.02 6.97 7.76
CA PRO A 101 -20.20 6.34 8.30
C PRO A 101 -20.88 7.25 9.32
N ALA A 102 -22.20 7.08 9.46
CA ALA A 102 -23.01 7.83 10.42
C ALA A 102 -22.63 7.48 11.87
N ASP A 103 -22.16 6.25 12.12
CA ASP A 103 -21.70 5.79 13.42
C ASP A 103 -20.56 6.68 13.96
N LYS A 104 -20.77 7.25 15.15
CA LYS A 104 -19.82 8.18 15.77
C LYS A 104 -18.47 7.54 16.09
N SER A 105 -18.46 6.26 16.46
CA SER A 105 -17.24 5.53 16.81
C SER A 105 -16.38 5.26 15.58
N LEU A 106 -17.00 4.79 14.48
CA LEU A 106 -16.31 4.58 13.20
C LEU A 106 -15.82 5.90 12.61
N LYS A 107 -16.65 6.95 12.70
CA LYS A 107 -16.27 8.30 12.29
C LYS A 107 -15.06 8.84 13.07
N SER A 108 -14.95 8.50 14.36
CA SER A 108 -13.80 8.88 15.19
C SER A 108 -12.51 8.22 14.69
N ILE A 109 -12.57 6.93 14.37
CA ILE A 109 -11.44 6.17 13.79
C ILE A 109 -10.95 6.85 12.50
N LEU A 110 -11.86 7.12 11.56
CA LEU A 110 -11.47 7.74 10.27
C LEU A 110 -10.96 9.17 10.43
N LYS A 111 -11.48 9.95 11.39
CA LYS A 111 -10.94 11.27 11.73
C LYS A 111 -9.52 11.17 12.26
N ASN A 112 -9.26 10.22 13.16
CA ASN A 112 -7.92 9.98 13.69
C ASN A 112 -6.95 9.53 12.58
N LEU A 113 -7.40 8.64 11.70
CA LEU A 113 -6.63 8.20 10.53
C LEU A 113 -6.29 9.36 9.59
N THR A 114 -7.26 10.25 9.30
CA THR A 114 -7.04 11.42 8.44
C THR A 114 -6.00 12.40 9.03
N LYS A 115 -5.97 12.51 10.36
CA LYS A 115 -5.07 13.42 11.08
C LYS A 115 -3.67 12.85 11.24
N THR A 116 -3.56 11.56 11.59
CA THR A 116 -2.29 10.97 12.02
C THR A 116 -1.69 10.03 10.98
N GLY A 117 -2.47 9.59 10.00
CA GLY A 117 -2.12 8.50 9.10
C GLY A 117 -2.05 7.14 9.78
N LYS A 118 -2.32 7.02 11.09
CA LYS A 118 -2.20 5.77 11.86
C LYS A 118 -3.55 5.08 11.99
N ILE A 119 -3.57 3.76 11.79
CA ILE A 119 -4.71 2.89 12.09
C ILE A 119 -4.22 1.61 12.75
N CYS A 120 -4.89 1.17 13.82
CA CYS A 120 -4.58 -0.13 14.41
C CYS A 120 -5.41 -1.25 13.76
N LYS A 121 -4.91 -2.49 13.81
CA LYS A 121 -5.63 -3.66 13.26
C LYS A 121 -7.02 -3.80 13.87
N ALA A 122 -7.18 -3.58 15.17
CA ALA A 122 -8.48 -3.66 15.82
C ALA A 122 -9.49 -2.64 15.27
N ASP A 123 -9.04 -1.40 15.02
CA ASP A 123 -9.87 -0.36 14.41
C ASP A 123 -10.25 -0.72 12.96
N LEU A 124 -9.32 -1.30 12.21
CA LEU A 124 -9.56 -1.77 10.84
C LEU A 124 -10.61 -2.90 10.82
N LEU A 125 -10.45 -3.90 11.68
CA LEU A 125 -11.42 -4.98 11.84
C LEU A 125 -12.80 -4.44 12.25
N LYS A 126 -12.84 -3.43 13.13
CA LYS A 126 -14.09 -2.76 13.53
C LYS A 126 -14.75 -2.02 12.36
N LEU A 127 -13.98 -1.36 11.49
CA LEU A 127 -14.52 -0.77 10.26
C LEU A 127 -15.10 -1.84 9.33
N TRP A 128 -14.55 -3.05 9.32
CA TRP A 128 -14.99 -4.17 8.48
C TRP A 128 -16.15 -4.99 9.06
N GLN A 129 -16.59 -4.70 10.28
CA GLN A 129 -17.78 -5.33 10.87
C GLN A 129 -19.10 -4.79 10.28
N GLN A 130 -19.05 -3.78 9.40
CA GLN A 130 -20.25 -3.23 8.77
C GLN A 130 -20.90 -4.26 7.83
N ASP A 131 -22.23 -4.39 7.88
CA ASP A 131 -22.99 -5.41 7.14
C ASP A 131 -22.67 -5.46 5.64
N HIS A 132 -22.54 -4.29 5.01
CA HIS A 132 -22.24 -4.18 3.58
C HIS A 132 -20.83 -4.67 3.19
N LEU A 133 -19.91 -4.83 4.16
CA LEU A 133 -18.57 -5.36 3.96
C LEU A 133 -18.47 -6.85 4.29
N HIS A 134 -19.39 -7.38 5.09
CA HIS A 134 -19.39 -8.79 5.47
C HIS A 134 -19.46 -9.73 4.26
N GLN A 135 -20.18 -9.33 3.20
CA GLN A 135 -20.23 -10.07 1.93
C GLN A 135 -18.86 -10.21 1.21
N TYR A 136 -17.90 -9.32 1.49
CA TYR A 136 -16.58 -9.35 0.87
C TYR A 136 -15.55 -10.11 1.73
N MET A 137 -15.73 -10.09 3.06
CA MET A 137 -14.80 -10.65 4.05
C MET A 137 -15.59 -11.35 5.16
N PRO A 138 -16.19 -12.53 4.87
CA PRO A 138 -17.11 -13.21 5.78
C PRO A 138 -16.40 -13.78 7.03
N ASP A 139 -15.16 -14.24 6.89
CA ASP A 139 -14.39 -14.86 7.97
C ASP A 139 -13.09 -14.12 8.28
N ASP A 140 -12.47 -14.47 9.40
CA ASP A 140 -11.26 -13.82 9.90
C ASP A 140 -10.00 -14.21 9.13
N ASN A 141 -9.96 -15.36 8.47
CA ASN A 141 -8.82 -15.76 7.63
C ASN A 141 -8.75 -14.87 6.38
N ILE A 142 -9.89 -14.58 5.77
CA ILE A 142 -9.98 -13.64 4.63
C ILE A 142 -9.60 -12.23 5.09
N LYS A 143 -10.04 -11.78 6.27
CA LYS A 143 -9.64 -10.47 6.79
C LYS A 143 -8.12 -10.40 6.99
N GLU A 144 -7.51 -11.45 7.51
CA GLU A 144 -6.04 -11.51 7.65
C GLU A 144 -5.35 -11.45 6.29
N PHE A 145 -5.80 -12.27 5.34
CA PHE A 145 -5.31 -12.24 3.97
C PHE A 145 -5.41 -10.84 3.35
N VAL A 146 -6.54 -10.15 3.53
CA VAL A 146 -6.73 -8.78 3.04
C VAL A 146 -5.75 -7.82 3.69
N VAL A 147 -5.48 -7.92 5.00
CA VAL A 147 -4.44 -7.09 5.66
C VAL A 147 -3.08 -7.32 5.01
N GLN A 148 -2.68 -8.59 4.84
CA GLN A 148 -1.40 -8.93 4.20
C GLN A 148 -1.33 -8.43 2.76
N LEU A 149 -2.42 -8.52 2.01
CA LEU A 149 -2.52 -8.00 0.66
C LEU A 149 -2.36 -6.47 0.63
N LEU A 150 -3.03 -5.76 1.53
CA LEU A 150 -2.92 -4.30 1.60
C LEU A 150 -1.51 -3.84 1.99
N ILE A 151 -0.78 -4.64 2.77
CA ILE A 151 0.64 -4.41 3.06
C ILE A 151 1.47 -4.64 1.80
N HIS A 152 1.25 -5.75 1.08
CA HIS A 152 1.94 -6.06 -0.17
C HIS A 152 1.74 -4.97 -1.25
N LEU A 153 0.56 -4.34 -1.27
CA LEU A 153 0.24 -3.25 -2.20
C LEU A 153 0.78 -1.87 -1.79
N ASP A 154 1.51 -1.77 -0.66
CA ASP A 154 1.99 -0.53 -0.04
C ASP A 154 0.87 0.46 0.36
N ILE A 155 -0.34 -0.05 0.60
CA ILE A 155 -1.47 0.76 1.07
C ILE A 155 -1.41 0.89 2.59
N LEU A 156 -1.12 -0.23 3.26
CA LEU A 156 -0.76 -0.26 4.68
C LEU A 156 0.76 -0.39 4.78
N ILE A 157 1.37 0.50 5.55
CA ILE A 157 2.82 0.50 5.80
C ILE A 157 3.08 0.09 7.23
N ILE A 158 4.00 -0.84 7.44
CA ILE A 158 4.42 -1.29 8.77
C ILE A 158 5.58 -0.39 9.22
N PRO A 159 5.33 0.60 10.10
CA PRO A 159 6.40 1.50 10.50
C PRO A 159 7.54 0.76 11.18
N LYS A 160 8.78 1.16 10.88
CA LYS A 160 9.93 0.68 11.63
C LYS A 160 9.81 1.11 13.10
N SER A 161 9.68 0.14 14.00
CA SER A 161 9.57 0.42 15.42
C SER A 161 10.91 0.86 16.00
N LYS A 162 10.90 1.91 16.85
CA LYS A 162 12.05 2.31 17.69
C LYS A 162 12.33 1.30 18.80
N GLN A 163 11.32 0.53 19.22
CA GLN A 163 11.39 -0.45 20.29
C GLN A 163 11.07 -1.84 19.73
N ARG A 164 12.01 -2.77 19.83
CA ARG A 164 11.86 -4.17 19.38
C ARG A 164 10.78 -4.97 20.13
N THR A 165 10.12 -4.38 21.12
CA THR A 165 9.36 -5.08 22.16
C THR A 165 7.85 -4.88 22.14
N ILE A 166 7.29 -4.11 21.20
CA ILE A 166 5.84 -4.03 21.05
C ILE A 166 5.49 -4.41 19.62
N VAL A 167 4.81 -5.56 19.48
CA VAL A 167 4.10 -5.95 18.26
C VAL A 167 2.92 -4.99 18.11
N ASN A 168 3.24 -3.75 17.74
CA ASN A 168 2.25 -2.74 17.47
C ASN A 168 1.63 -3.12 16.13
N HIS A 169 0.43 -3.68 16.21
CA HIS A 169 -0.49 -3.88 15.10
C HIS A 169 -1.01 -2.52 14.60
N VAL A 170 -0.11 -1.56 14.39
CA VAL A 170 -0.38 -0.20 13.97
C VAL A 170 0.24 -0.03 12.59
N TYR A 171 -0.61 0.33 11.64
CA TYR A 171 -0.25 0.57 10.26
C TYR A 171 -0.31 2.07 9.98
N LEU A 172 0.49 2.48 9.00
CA LEU A 172 0.42 3.80 8.40
C LEU A 172 -0.30 3.75 7.05
N VAL A 173 -1.12 4.77 6.80
CA VAL A 173 -1.87 4.96 5.55
C VAL A 173 -1.59 6.38 5.04
N PRO A 174 -0.42 6.63 4.42
CA PRO A 174 0.00 7.97 4.02
C PRO A 174 -0.99 8.66 3.09
N CYS A 175 -1.72 7.90 2.28
CA CYS A 175 -2.70 8.44 1.35
C CYS A 175 -3.92 9.11 2.02
N MET A 176 -4.14 8.83 3.31
CA MET A 176 -5.22 9.44 4.09
C MET A 176 -4.83 10.76 4.76
N ILE A 177 -3.55 11.12 4.74
CA ILE A 177 -3.05 12.28 5.46
C ILE A 177 -3.35 13.54 4.66
N LYS A 178 -4.12 14.43 5.30
CA LYS A 178 -4.52 15.72 4.74
C LYS A 178 -3.78 16.89 5.37
N ASP A 179 -3.06 16.66 6.46
CA ASP A 179 -2.28 17.69 7.13
C ASP A 179 -1.16 18.15 6.20
N ILE A 180 -1.17 19.44 5.91
CA ILE A 180 -0.14 20.10 5.10
C ILE A 180 1.07 20.30 6.01
N ARG A 181 2.26 20.05 5.45
CA ARG A 181 3.54 20.36 6.11
C ARG A 181 3.55 21.81 6.62
N PRO A 182 3.98 22.07 7.87
CA PRO A 182 4.07 23.44 8.36
C PRO A 182 5.16 24.23 7.61
N ALA A 183 5.03 25.56 7.54
CA ALA A 183 5.91 26.40 6.72
C ALA A 183 7.39 26.36 7.14
N ASP A 184 7.64 26.13 8.43
CA ASP A 184 8.97 25.94 9.02
C ASP A 184 9.61 24.58 8.67
N PHE A 185 8.83 23.60 8.18
CA PHE A 185 9.35 22.33 7.66
C PHE A 185 10.37 22.55 6.53
N VAL A 186 10.15 23.61 5.72
CA VAL A 186 10.94 24.03 4.56
C VAL A 186 11.98 25.09 4.89
N SER A 187 12.08 25.57 6.15
CA SER A 187 13.03 26.64 6.54
C SER A 187 14.53 26.32 6.38
N LEU A 188 14.86 25.19 5.75
CA LEU A 188 16.19 24.85 5.22
C LEU A 188 16.45 25.42 3.81
N ASP A 189 15.42 25.82 3.07
CA ASP A 189 15.57 26.50 1.78
C ASP A 189 15.81 28.00 2.01
N GLY A 190 17.09 28.37 2.06
CA GLY A 190 17.54 29.75 1.92
C GLY A 190 18.64 30.20 2.86
N ARG A 191 18.87 29.49 3.98
CA ARG A 191 20.00 29.76 4.87
C ARG A 191 20.61 28.44 5.33
N GLN A 192 21.65 28.05 4.61
CA GLN A 192 22.58 26.96 4.89
C GLN A 192 22.72 26.69 6.41
N LYS A 193 22.06 25.65 6.92
CA LYS A 193 22.71 24.89 7.99
C LYS A 193 23.88 24.21 7.29
N LYS A 194 25.12 24.57 7.67
CA LYS A 194 26.35 23.97 7.13
C LYS A 194 26.46 22.44 7.36
N ASN A 195 25.45 21.82 7.97
CA ASN A 195 25.39 20.42 8.39
C ASN A 195 24.28 19.63 7.65
N THR A 196 23.91 20.06 6.44
CA THR A 196 22.78 19.47 5.70
C THR A 196 23.19 19.06 4.28
N ILE A 197 22.96 17.80 3.93
CA ILE A 197 23.04 17.31 2.55
C ILE A 197 21.64 17.40 1.93
N CYS A 198 21.55 17.93 0.71
CA CYS A 198 20.31 17.96 -0.06
C CYS A 198 20.48 17.14 -1.34
N MET A 199 19.57 16.19 -1.55
CA MET A 199 19.43 15.46 -2.80
C MET A 199 18.10 15.86 -3.44
N ARG A 200 18.14 16.22 -4.72
CA ARG A 200 16.96 16.57 -5.52
C ARG A 200 16.94 15.68 -6.74
N TYR A 201 15.86 14.90 -6.87
CA TYR A 201 15.61 14.07 -8.04
C TYR A 201 14.47 14.64 -8.85
N PHE A 202 14.69 14.87 -10.14
CA PHE A 202 13.72 15.39 -11.09
C PHE A 202 13.27 14.26 -12.01
N LEU A 203 11.97 14.10 -12.17
CA LEU A 203 11.42 13.20 -13.18
C LEU A 203 11.16 13.98 -14.47
N ASP A 204 11.46 13.37 -15.61
CA ASP A 204 11.15 13.89 -16.95
C ASP A 204 9.65 14.04 -17.23
N ARG A 205 8.80 13.53 -16.33
CA ARG A 205 7.35 13.68 -16.39
C ARG A 205 6.90 14.96 -15.69
N ASN A 206 5.79 15.54 -16.17
CA ASN A 206 5.22 16.77 -15.60
C ASN A 206 4.76 16.64 -14.14
N SER A 207 4.55 15.43 -13.63
CA SER A 207 4.18 15.20 -12.23
C SER A 207 4.50 13.77 -11.78
N ILE A 208 4.75 13.62 -10.48
CA ILE A 208 4.84 12.33 -9.80
C ILE A 208 3.42 11.85 -9.50
N PRO A 209 3.03 10.63 -9.94
CA PRO A 209 1.76 10.05 -9.56
C PRO A 209 1.61 9.99 -8.04
N THR A 210 0.45 10.41 -7.52
CA THR A 210 0.19 10.47 -6.07
C THR A 210 0.47 9.14 -5.36
N ALA A 211 0.13 8.01 -5.98
CA ALA A 211 0.44 6.68 -5.45
C ALA A 211 1.96 6.44 -5.32
N LEU A 212 2.75 6.86 -6.30
CA LEU A 212 4.21 6.74 -6.25
C LEU A 212 4.78 7.59 -5.11
N ALA A 213 4.24 8.80 -4.90
CA ALA A 213 4.67 9.65 -3.79
C ALA A 213 4.49 8.95 -2.43
N TYR A 214 3.34 8.32 -2.20
CA TYR A 214 3.08 7.59 -0.96
C TYR A 214 3.88 6.30 -0.83
N LYS A 215 4.16 5.60 -1.94
CA LYS A 215 5.05 4.42 -1.93
C LYS A 215 6.47 4.79 -1.55
N VAL A 216 7.01 5.88 -2.08
CA VAL A 216 8.34 6.39 -1.71
C VAL A 216 8.38 6.72 -0.20
N ILE A 217 7.38 7.44 0.29
CA ILE A 217 7.27 7.74 1.73
C ILE A 217 7.17 6.45 2.56
N GLY A 218 6.33 5.50 2.15
CA GLY A 218 6.19 4.20 2.81
C GLY A 218 7.49 3.42 2.89
N ALA A 219 8.23 3.33 1.79
CA ALA A 219 9.53 2.69 1.75
C ALA A 219 10.53 3.35 2.73
N THR A 220 10.53 4.69 2.81
CA THR A 220 11.41 5.38 3.77
C THR A 220 11.02 5.13 5.23
N ILE A 221 9.74 5.00 5.54
CA ILE A 221 9.25 4.72 6.91
C ILE A 221 9.49 3.25 7.31
N ASN A 222 9.48 2.33 6.35
CA ASN A 222 9.92 0.94 6.57
C ASN A 222 11.43 0.87 6.86
N ALA A 223 12.23 1.77 6.27
CA ALA A 223 13.68 1.81 6.44
C ALA A 223 14.12 2.56 7.71
N TRP A 224 13.43 3.64 8.09
CA TRP A 224 13.79 4.48 9.24
C TRP A 224 12.57 4.85 10.09
N PRO A 225 12.70 4.86 11.43
CA PRO A 225 11.59 5.22 12.30
C PRO A 225 11.17 6.68 12.10
N LEU A 226 9.87 6.90 11.96
CA LEU A 226 9.28 8.23 11.91
C LEU A 226 9.63 9.05 13.16
N LYS A 227 9.87 10.35 12.99
CA LYS A 227 9.99 11.27 14.11
C LYS A 227 8.61 11.57 14.68
N ASP A 228 8.52 11.54 16.00
CA ASP A 228 7.33 11.98 16.71
C ASP A 228 7.70 13.27 17.45
N GLU A 229 6.99 14.36 17.18
CA GLU A 229 7.11 15.62 17.90
C GLU A 229 5.84 15.85 18.71
N ARG A 230 5.98 16.07 20.03
CA ARG A 230 4.85 16.27 20.95
C ARG A 230 3.77 15.18 20.84
N LYS A 231 4.18 13.92 20.65
CA LYS A 231 3.32 12.74 20.44
C LYS A 231 2.57 12.71 19.10
N HIS A 232 2.93 13.58 18.16
CA HIS A 232 2.40 13.55 16.79
C HIS A 232 3.45 13.04 15.81
N PRO A 233 3.09 12.05 14.96
CA PRO A 233 3.95 11.62 13.88
C PRO A 233 4.23 12.79 12.93
N CYS A 234 5.50 13.06 12.62
CA CYS A 234 5.91 14.04 11.62
C CYS A 234 5.73 13.48 10.21
N LEU A 235 4.49 13.12 9.88
CA LEU A 235 4.06 12.59 8.59
C LEU A 235 2.95 13.49 8.06
N TYR A 236 3.17 14.01 6.86
CA TYR A 236 2.33 15.02 6.22
C TYR A 236 1.95 14.57 4.82
N HIS A 237 1.02 15.31 4.20
CA HIS A 237 0.69 15.10 2.80
C HIS A 237 1.96 15.24 1.93
N LYS A 238 2.39 14.13 1.31
CA LYS A 238 3.59 14.03 0.48
C LYS A 238 4.90 14.43 1.17
N ALA A 239 4.99 14.36 2.50
CA ALA A 239 6.23 14.62 3.22
C ALA A 239 6.35 13.80 4.51
N ALA A 240 7.58 13.51 4.93
CA ALA A 240 7.86 12.83 6.18
C ALA A 240 9.20 13.28 6.78
N LEU A 241 9.30 13.19 8.10
CA LEU A 241 10.54 13.40 8.86
C LEU A 241 10.85 12.14 9.68
N LEU A 242 12.05 11.62 9.48
CA LEU A 242 12.51 10.31 9.97
C LEU A 242 13.79 10.48 10.80
N ASN A 243 13.99 9.61 11.79
CA ASN A 243 15.25 9.53 12.53
C ASN A 243 16.11 8.43 11.93
N VAL A 244 17.27 8.78 11.38
CA VAL A 244 18.25 7.80 10.88
C VAL A 244 19.14 7.32 12.02
N SER A 245 19.56 8.25 12.89
CA SER A 245 20.29 8.00 14.13
C SER A 245 19.90 9.05 15.18
N GLU A 246 20.54 9.04 16.35
CA GLU A 246 20.30 10.07 17.39
C GLU A 246 20.61 11.49 16.90
N ASP A 247 21.54 11.62 15.96
CA ASP A 247 22.04 12.92 15.49
C ASP A 247 21.69 13.21 14.03
N ILE A 248 21.07 12.26 13.31
CA ILE A 248 20.78 12.38 11.89
C ILE A 248 19.28 12.28 11.63
N GLU A 249 18.74 13.34 11.05
CA GLU A 249 17.37 13.42 10.57
C GLU A 249 17.31 13.31 9.05
N LEU A 250 16.31 12.60 8.54
CA LEU A 250 15.98 12.58 7.11
C LEU A 250 14.61 13.20 6.88
N ARG A 251 14.57 14.26 6.08
CA ARG A 251 13.34 14.91 5.61
C ARG A 251 13.14 14.53 4.17
N ILE A 252 11.97 14.01 3.84
CA ILE A 252 11.56 13.77 2.47
C ILE A 252 10.31 14.58 2.19
N TRP A 253 10.24 15.21 1.02
CA TRP A 253 8.98 15.67 0.48
C TRP A 253 8.96 15.56 -1.03
N ILE A 254 7.74 15.51 -1.55
CA ILE A 254 7.46 15.29 -2.95
C ILE A 254 6.54 16.40 -3.44
N GLU A 255 7.02 17.15 -4.43
CA GLU A 255 6.36 18.34 -4.96
C GLU A 255 6.48 18.33 -6.48
N ASP A 256 5.34 18.43 -7.16
CA ASP A 256 5.22 18.36 -8.61
C ASP A 256 5.94 17.14 -9.21
N ASN A 257 7.06 17.35 -9.89
CA ASN A 257 7.90 16.34 -10.51
C ASN A 257 9.21 16.07 -9.76
N ARG A 258 9.31 16.51 -8.49
CA ARG A 258 10.53 16.50 -7.70
C ARG A 258 10.37 15.68 -6.44
N VAL A 259 11.37 14.84 -6.18
CA VAL A 259 11.58 14.22 -4.87
C VAL A 259 12.76 14.95 -4.24
N ILE A 260 12.54 15.52 -3.06
CA ILE A 260 13.58 16.26 -2.35
C ILE A 260 13.82 15.59 -1.01
N VAL A 261 15.09 15.28 -0.75
CA VAL A 261 15.55 14.63 0.47
C VAL A 261 16.63 15.49 1.11
N TYR A 262 16.44 15.84 2.38
CA TYR A 262 17.46 16.49 3.20
C TYR A 262 17.90 15.55 4.30
N MET A 263 19.21 15.38 4.44
CA MET A 263 19.81 14.72 5.59
C MET A 263 20.50 15.80 6.43
N THR A 264 20.08 15.96 7.68
CA THR A 264 20.60 17.00 8.57
C THR A 264 21.26 16.35 9.78
N HIS A 265 22.48 16.79 10.09
CA HIS A 265 23.20 16.36 11.30
C HIS A 265 23.04 17.42 12.41
N GLU A 266 22.49 17.03 13.56
CA GLU A 266 22.20 17.93 14.67
C GLU A 266 23.48 18.45 15.37
N LYS A 267 24.52 17.61 15.52
CA LYS A 267 25.69 17.93 16.37
C LYS A 267 26.99 18.45 15.72
N SER A 268 27.39 18.15 14.47
CA SER A 268 28.74 18.52 13.97
C SER A 268 28.93 18.57 12.44
N LEU A 269 29.93 19.36 12.01
CA LEU A 269 30.45 19.57 10.63
C LEU A 269 31.37 18.44 10.11
N LEU A 270 31.99 17.65 11.00
CA LEU A 270 33.17 16.83 10.68
C LEU A 270 32.86 15.41 10.15
N SER A 271 31.59 15.02 10.14
CA SER A 271 31.16 13.64 9.86
C SER A 271 30.54 13.44 8.47
N ILE A 272 30.37 14.52 7.69
CA ILE A 272 29.83 14.44 6.33
C ILE A 272 30.99 14.48 5.34
N SER A 273 31.38 13.31 4.80
CA SER A 273 32.37 13.25 3.71
C SER A 273 31.81 13.99 2.47
N PRO A 274 32.54 14.97 1.90
CA PRO A 274 32.13 15.71 0.70
C PRO A 274 31.82 14.80 -0.50
N ASP A 275 32.46 13.63 -0.57
CA ASP A 275 32.37 12.71 -1.71
C ASP A 275 31.00 12.03 -1.84
N VAL A 276 30.18 12.04 -0.79
CA VAL A 276 28.83 11.43 -0.82
C VAL A 276 27.77 12.39 -1.39
N ALA A 277 28.07 13.70 -1.46
CA ALA A 277 27.12 14.74 -1.86
C ALA A 277 27.22 15.17 -3.33
N ALA A 278 28.23 14.68 -4.07
CA ALA A 278 28.50 15.07 -5.45
C ALA A 278 28.29 13.91 -6.43
N SER A 279 27.05 13.43 -6.55
CA SER A 279 26.61 12.71 -7.77
C SER A 279 25.48 13.47 -8.44
N VAL A 280 25.79 14.70 -8.85
CA VAL A 280 25.02 15.36 -9.91
C VAL A 280 25.41 14.67 -11.21
N GLN A 281 24.57 13.77 -11.70
CA GLN A 281 24.64 13.35 -13.10
C GLN A 281 24.28 14.58 -13.94
N ASN A 282 25.31 15.26 -14.46
CA ASN A 282 25.14 16.16 -15.59
C ASN A 282 24.74 15.29 -16.79
N VAL A 283 23.54 15.52 -17.30
CA VAL A 283 23.15 15.20 -18.69
C VAL A 283 23.11 16.52 -19.44
#